data_AF-A0A7G2JX37-F1
#
_entry.id   AF-A0A7G2JX37-F1
#
_cell.length_a   1.000
_cell.length_b   1.000
_cell.length_c   1.000
_cell.angle_alpha   90.00
_cell.angle_beta   90.00
_cell.angle_gamma   90.00
#
_symmetry.space_group_name_H-M   'P 1'
#
loop_
_entity.id
_entity.type
_entity.pdbx_description
1 polymer ?
#
loop_
_entity_poly.entity_id
_entity_poly.type
_entity_poly.pdbx_seq_one_letter_code
_entity_poly.pdbx_strand_id
1 'polypeptide(L)'
;MTVNAEGNVDNEGVIDGHTATSVTAGQKVTNHKAARIVSENGDVYVITNGIVDNNGFIQGKTGTTVVEGQRQSKDNLMSDLIHTLGDIQRTVRSSLRAAENEQHPSSSAKSLMFYDKGRAVNKVASI
;
A
#
# COMPACT_ATOMS: atom_id res chain seq x y z
N MET A 1 18.18 -7.90 -30.19
CA MET A 1 16.72 -8.13 -30.26
C MET A 1 16.07 -7.32 -29.17
N THR A 2 14.98 -6.61 -29.46
CA THR A 2 14.25 -5.82 -28.46
C THR A 2 12.76 -6.06 -28.59
N VAL A 3 12.10 -6.36 -27.47
CA VAL A 3 10.65 -6.46 -27.34
C VAL A 3 10.22 -5.41 -26.32
N ASN A 4 9.25 -4.56 -26.69
CA ASN A 4 8.70 -3.55 -25.80
C ASN A 4 7.18 -3.60 -25.87
N ALA A 5 6.53 -3.75 -24.72
CA ALA A 5 5.08 -3.71 -24.59
C ALA A 5 4.67 -2.78 -23.44
N GLU A 6 3.70 -1.90 -23.69
CA GLU A 6 3.10 -1.07 -22.63
C GLU A 6 2.31 -1.90 -21.61
N GLY A 7 1.80 -3.05 -22.04
CA GLY A 7 1.09 -4.02 -21.19
C GLY A 7 1.97 -5.20 -20.81
N ASN A 8 1.56 -6.39 -21.25
CA ASN A 8 2.25 -7.64 -20.96
C ASN A 8 3.07 -8.12 -22.15
N VAL A 9 4.19 -8.78 -21.85
CA VAL A 9 4.85 -9.69 -22.79
C VAL A 9 4.49 -11.11 -22.39
N ASP A 10 3.87 -11.84 -23.31
CA ASP A 10 3.52 -13.25 -23.12
C ASP A 10 4.32 -14.09 -24.11
N ASN A 11 5.44 -14.66 -23.63
CA ASN A 11 6.37 -15.40 -24.46
C ASN A 11 6.09 -16.91 -24.38
N GLU A 12 5.59 -17.46 -25.48
CA GLU A 12 5.40 -18.90 -25.69
C GLU A 12 6.51 -19.53 -26.54
N GLY A 13 7.37 -18.72 -27.15
CA GLY A 13 8.36 -19.14 -28.14
C GLY A 13 9.78 -18.75 -27.76
N VAL A 14 10.58 -18.34 -28.76
CA VAL A 14 11.98 -17.96 -28.57
C VAL A 14 12.17 -16.49 -28.91
N ILE A 15 12.67 -15.73 -27.96
CA ILE A 15 13.20 -14.38 -28.16
C ILE A 15 14.72 -14.50 -28.09
N ASP A 16 15.37 -14.42 -29.25
CA ASP A 16 16.82 -14.57 -29.39
C ASP A 16 17.41 -13.36 -30.11
N GLY A 17 18.52 -12.86 -29.59
CA GLY A 17 19.26 -11.74 -30.12
C GLY A 17 20.74 -12.08 -30.18
N HIS A 18 21.36 -11.78 -31.32
CA HIS A 18 22.77 -12.11 -31.54
C HIS A 18 23.71 -11.42 -30.54
N THR A 19 23.59 -10.10 -30.36
CA THR A 19 24.51 -9.32 -29.48
C THR A 19 23.92 -9.03 -28.11
N ALA A 20 22.60 -8.85 -28.02
CA ALA A 20 21.88 -8.62 -26.77
C ALA A 20 20.38 -8.87 -27.00
N THR A 21 19.67 -9.22 -25.92
CA THR A 21 18.21 -9.34 -25.91
C THR A 21 17.64 -8.50 -24.77
N SER A 22 16.69 -7.62 -25.11
CA SER A 22 15.98 -6.80 -24.14
C SER A 22 14.48 -7.00 -24.27
N VAL A 23 13.82 -7.31 -23.16
CA VAL A 23 12.37 -7.46 -23.06
C VAL A 23 11.87 -6.51 -22.00
N THR A 24 11.07 -5.54 -22.40
CA THR A 24 10.46 -4.54 -21.51
C THR A 24 8.94 -4.68 -21.55
N ALA A 25 8.32 -4.76 -20.37
CA ALA A 25 6.87 -4.81 -20.23
C ALA A 25 6.37 -3.82 -19.17
N GLY A 26 5.34 -3.04 -19.49
CA GLY A 26 4.76 -2.09 -18.52
C GLY A 26 4.06 -2.77 -17.34
N GLN A 27 3.63 -4.04 -17.46
CA GLN A 27 2.91 -4.74 -16.39
C GLN A 27 3.48 -6.11 -16.03
N LYS A 28 3.68 -6.99 -17.01
CA LYS A 28 4.13 -8.37 -16.73
C LYS A 28 4.96 -8.93 -17.87
N VAL A 29 5.99 -9.71 -17.55
CA VAL A 29 6.60 -10.64 -18.49
C VAL A 29 6.23 -12.06 -18.05
N THR A 30 5.57 -12.83 -18.91
CA THR A 30 5.35 -14.27 -18.72
C THR A 30 6.24 -15.00 -19.70
N ASN A 31 7.10 -15.89 -19.20
CA ASN A 31 7.92 -16.76 -20.02
C ASN A 31 7.51 -18.21 -19.73
N HIS A 32 6.77 -18.81 -20.66
CA HIS A 32 6.18 -20.14 -20.48
C HIS A 32 7.23 -21.24 -20.45
N LYS A 33 6.84 -22.42 -19.97
CA LYS A 33 7.76 -23.54 -19.70
C LYS A 33 8.64 -23.96 -20.89
N ALA A 34 8.10 -23.91 -22.11
CA ALA A 34 8.83 -24.25 -23.33
C ALA A 34 9.55 -23.03 -23.98
N ALA A 35 9.32 -21.84 -23.44
CA ALA A 35 9.76 -20.58 -24.01
C ALA A 35 11.17 -20.19 -23.54
N ARG A 36 11.86 -19.42 -24.39
CA ARG A 36 13.26 -19.03 -24.18
C ARG A 36 13.46 -17.55 -24.46
N ILE A 37 14.17 -16.87 -23.57
CA ILE A 37 14.69 -15.51 -23.79
C ILE A 37 16.19 -15.59 -23.65
N VAL A 38 16.90 -15.49 -24.78
CA VAL A 38 18.34 -15.75 -24.83
C VAL A 38 19.08 -14.69 -25.64
N SER A 39 20.39 -14.64 -25.45
CA SER A 39 21.29 -13.85 -26.29
C SER A 39 22.50 -14.71 -26.62
N GLU A 40 22.85 -14.81 -27.90
CA GLU A 40 23.92 -15.68 -28.39
C GLU A 40 25.29 -15.24 -27.87
N ASN A 41 25.58 -13.93 -27.92
CA ASN A 41 26.90 -13.38 -27.62
C ASN A 41 26.92 -12.33 -26.50
N GLY A 42 25.78 -11.91 -25.96
CA GLY A 42 25.78 -10.90 -24.90
C GLY A 42 24.69 -11.07 -23.87
N ASP A 43 24.23 -9.94 -23.33
CA ASP A 43 23.36 -9.93 -22.15
C ASP A 43 21.89 -10.12 -22.50
N VAL A 44 21.13 -10.62 -21.53
CA VAL A 44 19.67 -10.59 -21.50
C VAL A 44 19.20 -9.63 -20.41
N TYR A 45 18.33 -8.69 -20.79
CA TYR A 45 17.65 -7.78 -19.87
C TYR A 45 16.14 -8.02 -19.94
N VAL A 46 15.53 -8.38 -18.81
CA VAL A 46 14.07 -8.50 -18.67
C VAL A 46 13.61 -7.50 -17.63
N ILE A 47 12.86 -6.48 -18.06
CA ILE A 47 12.52 -5.32 -17.24
C ILE A 47 11.00 -5.14 -17.24
N THR A 48 10.40 -5.01 -16.06
CA THR A 48 8.98 -4.71 -15.94
C THR A 48 8.65 -3.88 -14.72
N ASN A 49 7.58 -3.07 -14.80
CA ASN A 49 7.05 -2.36 -13.62
C ASN A 49 6.15 -3.26 -12.74
N GLY A 50 5.89 -4.50 -13.13
CA GLY A 50 5.20 -5.48 -12.30
C GLY A 50 6.06 -6.72 -12.07
N ILE A 51 5.63 -7.88 -12.55
CA ILE A 51 6.27 -9.17 -12.22
C ILE A 51 6.80 -9.90 -13.45
N VAL A 52 7.85 -10.68 -13.25
CA VAL A 52 8.38 -11.66 -14.19
C VAL A 52 7.97 -13.05 -13.72
N ASP A 53 7.02 -13.64 -14.43
CA ASP A 53 6.58 -15.02 -14.23
C ASP A 53 7.33 -15.93 -15.20
N ASN A 54 8.51 -16.40 -14.74
CA ASN A 54 9.38 -17.23 -15.54
C ASN A 54 9.24 -18.71 -15.17
N ASN A 55 8.60 -19.48 -16.04
CA ASN A 55 8.57 -20.95 -15.98
C ASN A 55 9.48 -21.60 -17.04
N GLY A 56 9.98 -20.82 -18.00
CA GLY A 56 10.89 -21.24 -19.05
C GLY A 56 12.36 -20.89 -18.77
N PHE A 57 13.12 -20.65 -19.84
CA PHE A 57 14.55 -20.38 -19.77
C PHE A 57 14.88 -18.92 -20.12
N ILE A 58 15.65 -18.25 -19.26
CA ILE A 58 16.15 -16.89 -19.51
C ILE A 58 17.65 -16.89 -19.26
N GLN A 59 18.45 -16.66 -20.30
CA GLN A 59 19.90 -16.61 -20.15
C GLN A 59 20.60 -15.86 -21.29
N GLY A 60 21.34 -14.82 -20.94
CA GLY A 60 22.38 -14.25 -21.80
C GLY A 60 23.70 -15.01 -21.69
N LYS A 61 24.50 -14.97 -22.76
CA LYS A 61 25.83 -15.57 -22.80
C LYS A 61 26.80 -14.91 -21.82
N THR A 62 26.75 -13.59 -21.70
CA THR A 62 27.61 -12.80 -20.82
C THR A 62 26.98 -12.64 -19.43
N GLY A 63 25.69 -12.34 -19.38
CA GLY A 63 24.97 -12.07 -18.15
C GLY A 63 23.46 -11.99 -18.35
N THR A 64 22.73 -12.07 -17.24
CA THR A 64 21.27 -11.97 -17.22
C THR A 64 20.84 -11.04 -16.11
N THR A 65 20.07 -10.02 -16.45
CA THR A 65 19.51 -9.04 -15.52
C THR A 65 18.00 -9.10 -15.60
N VAL A 66 17.35 -9.34 -14.45
CA VAL A 66 15.90 -9.31 -14.31
C VAL A 66 15.53 -8.23 -13.32
N VAL A 67 14.70 -7.29 -13.75
CA VAL A 67 14.22 -6.17 -12.93
C VAL A 67 12.70 -6.23 -12.89
N GLU A 68 12.17 -6.40 -11.68
CA GLU A 68 10.74 -6.37 -11.38
C GLU A 68 10.37 -5.07 -10.69
N GLY A 69 9.10 -4.68 -10.80
CA GLY A 69 8.52 -3.60 -10.02
C GLY A 69 8.34 -4.00 -8.56
N GLN A 70 8.31 -3.00 -7.69
CA GLN A 70 8.18 -3.21 -6.25
C GLN A 70 6.79 -3.77 -5.93
N ARG A 71 6.74 -5.07 -5.58
CA ARG A 71 5.51 -5.75 -5.20
C ARG A 71 5.15 -5.41 -3.75
N GLN A 72 4.22 -4.48 -3.54
CA GLN A 72 3.63 -4.31 -2.20
C GLN A 72 2.76 -5.55 -1.89
N SER A 73 3.11 -6.30 -0.84
CA SER A 73 2.26 -7.39 -0.37
C SER A 73 0.90 -6.81 0.04
N LYS A 74 -0.19 -7.56 -0.21
CA LYS A 74 -1.52 -7.21 0.29
C LYS A 74 -1.53 -7.03 1.81
N ASP A 75 -0.72 -7.81 2.52
CA ASP A 75 -0.59 -7.73 3.97
C ASP A 75 0.06 -6.42 4.41
N ASN A 76 1.06 -5.93 3.66
CA ASN A 76 1.69 -4.63 3.93
C ASN A 76 0.69 -3.50 3.73
N LEU A 77 -0.08 -3.54 2.63
CA LEU A 77 -1.15 -2.57 2.36
C LEU A 77 -2.24 -2.57 3.45
N MET A 78 -2.65 -3.75 3.93
CA MET A 78 -3.63 -3.87 4.99
C MET A 78 -3.09 -3.35 6.33
N SER A 79 -1.84 -3.69 6.66
CA SER A 79 -1.15 -3.18 7.84
C SER A 79 -1.07 -1.65 7.81
N ASP A 80 -0.64 -1.07 6.69
CA ASP A 80 -0.54 0.39 6.51
C ASP A 80 -1.91 1.07 6.64
N LEU A 81 -2.96 0.45 6.09
CA LEU A 81 -4.33 0.94 6.25
C LEU A 81 -4.79 0.89 7.71
N ILE A 82 -4.53 -0.20 8.43
CA ILE A 82 -4.89 -0.34 9.86
C ILE A 82 -4.17 0.71 10.68
N HIS A 83 -2.88 0.93 10.46
CA HIS A 83 -2.11 1.97 11.14
C HIS A 83 -2.71 3.36 10.89
N THR A 84 -2.95 3.69 9.62
CA THR A 84 -3.52 4.98 9.21
C THR A 84 -4.89 5.22 9.84
N LEU A 85 -5.79 4.23 9.79
CA LEU A 85 -7.12 4.33 10.39
C LEU A 85 -7.04 4.43 11.92
N GLY A 86 -6.13 3.69 12.55
CA GLY A 86 -5.89 3.75 13.99
C GLY A 86 -5.41 5.14 14.44
N ASP A 87 -4.52 5.76 13.68
CA ASP A 87 -4.01 7.10 13.97
C ASP A 87 -5.09 8.18 13.77
N ILE A 88 -5.91 8.07 12.72
CA ILE A 88 -7.07 8.94 12.51
C ILE A 88 -8.04 8.81 13.69
N GLN A 89 -8.37 7.58 14.10
CA GLN A 89 -9.28 7.34 15.22
C GLN A 89 -8.74 7.93 16.53
N ARG A 90 -7.45 7.73 16.82
CA ARG A 90 -6.81 8.28 18.03
C ARG A 90 -6.84 9.80 18.03
N THR A 91 -6.52 10.41 16.89
CA THR A 91 -6.46 11.87 16.75
C THR A 91 -7.84 12.50 16.87
N VAL A 92 -8.80 12.04 16.05
CA VAL A 92 -10.16 12.62 16.03
C VAL A 92 -10.86 12.45 17.38
N ARG A 93 -10.77 11.28 18.02
CA ARG A 93 -11.39 11.07 19.35
C ARG A 93 -10.75 11.93 20.43
N SER A 94 -9.43 12.08 20.41
CA SER A 94 -8.72 12.94 21.37
C SER A 94 -9.14 14.40 21.22
N SER A 95 -9.12 14.91 19.98
CA SER A 95 -9.52 16.28 19.67
C SER A 95 -10.99 16.56 20.00
N LEU A 96 -11.90 15.60 19.73
CA LEU A 96 -13.30 15.75 20.08
C LEU A 96 -13.51 15.84 21.59
N ARG A 97 -12.87 14.95 22.37
CA ARG A 97 -12.93 15.00 23.83
C ARG A 97 -12.36 16.30 24.40
N ALA A 98 -11.28 16.80 23.82
CA ALA A 98 -10.71 18.09 24.22
C ALA A 98 -11.71 19.23 23.96
N ALA A 99 -12.31 19.28 22.77
CA ALA A 99 -13.32 20.29 22.41
C ALA A 99 -14.59 20.20 23.28
N GLU A 100 -15.06 18.99 23.59
CA GLU A 100 -16.22 18.78 24.49
C GLU A 100 -15.94 19.32 25.90
N ASN A 101 -14.74 19.07 26.45
CA ASN A 101 -14.34 19.58 27.75
C ASN A 101 -14.17 21.11 27.79
N GLU A 102 -13.77 21.72 26.67
CA GLU A 102 -13.69 23.18 26.55
C GLU A 102 -15.07 23.85 26.47
N GLN A 103 -16.04 23.23 25.79
CA GLN A 103 -17.42 23.74 25.69
C GLN A 103 -18.22 23.51 26.98
N HIS A 104 -17.98 22.40 27.67
CA HIS A 104 -18.66 22.02 28.91
C HIS A 104 -17.64 21.70 30.01
N PRO A 105 -16.91 22.69 30.53
CA PRO A 105 -16.03 22.46 31.65
C PRO A 105 -16.86 21.89 32.80
N SER A 106 -16.42 20.75 33.33
CA SER A 106 -17.07 19.97 34.39
C SER A 106 -17.39 20.76 35.68
N SER A 107 -16.93 22.00 35.77
CA SER A 107 -17.16 22.94 36.86
C SER A 107 -18.35 23.89 36.67
N SER A 108 -19.11 23.85 35.58
CA SER A 108 -20.23 24.79 35.37
C SER A 108 -21.56 24.38 36.03
N ALA A 109 -21.52 23.56 37.09
CA ALA A 109 -22.69 23.36 37.95
C ALA A 109 -23.09 24.70 38.58
N LYS A 110 -24.02 25.42 37.94
CA LYS A 110 -24.68 26.58 38.53
C LYS A 110 -25.52 26.09 39.70
N SER A 111 -25.02 26.27 40.92
CA SER A 111 -25.83 26.13 42.12
C SER A 111 -26.94 27.18 42.08
N LEU A 112 -28.16 26.77 41.73
CA LEU A 112 -29.36 27.59 41.84
C LEU A 112 -29.80 27.62 43.31
N MET A 113 -29.33 28.63 44.03
CA MET A 113 -29.76 28.90 45.40
C MET A 113 -31.16 29.54 45.37
N PHE A 114 -32.19 28.75 45.62
CA PHE A 114 -33.54 29.29 45.85
C PHE A 114 -33.65 29.75 47.31
N TYR A 115 -33.60 31.06 47.55
CA TYR A 115 -33.93 31.63 48.85
C TYR A 115 -35.46 31.70 48.98
N ASP A 116 -36.07 30.65 49.53
CA ASP A 116 -37.43 30.74 50.06
C ASP A 116 -37.35 31.15 51.54
N LYS A 117 -38.01 32.25 51.93
CA LYS A 117 -38.00 32.83 53.28
C LYS A 117 -38.82 31.97 54.27
N GLY A 118 -38.61 30.66 54.30
CA GLY A 118 -39.46 29.76 55.07
C GLY A 118 -38.85 28.44 55.53
N ARG A 119 -37.94 27.79 54.79
CA ARG A 119 -37.33 26.51 55.20
C ARG A 119 -36.17 26.14 54.26
N ALA A 120 -34.96 26.04 54.81
CA ALA A 120 -33.82 25.50 54.08
C ALA A 120 -34.02 23.99 53.83
N VAL A 121 -34.31 23.61 52.59
CA VAL A 121 -34.28 22.22 52.14
C VAL A 121 -33.16 22.11 51.11
N ASN A 122 -32.04 21.54 51.52
CA ASN A 122 -30.94 21.20 50.63
C ASN A 122 -31.37 19.97 49.82
N LYS A 123 -32.05 20.18 48.69
CA LYS A 123 -32.40 19.08 47.79
C LYS A 123 -31.32 18.99 46.73
N VAL A 124 -30.38 18.08 46.95
CA VAL A 124 -29.45 17.64 45.91
C VAL A 124 -30.30 16.97 44.83
N ALA A 125 -30.49 17.64 43.69
CA ALA A 125 -31.07 17.01 42.52
C ALA A 125 -29.97 16.19 41.84
N SER A 126 -29.96 14.87 42.08
CA SER A 126 -29.36 13.94 41.13
C SER A 126 -30.21 13.94 39.87
N ILE A 127 -29.57 14.12 38.71
CA ILE A 127 -30.12 13.75 37.40
C ILE A 127 -30.10 12.23 37.28
#